data_AF-A0A034WFS7-F1
#
_entry.id   AF-A0A034WFS7-F1
#
_cell.length_a   1.000
_cell.length_b   1.000
_cell.length_c   1.000
_cell.angle_alpha   90.00
_cell.angle_beta   90.00
_cell.angle_gamma   90.00
#
_symmetry.space_group_name_H-M   'P 1'
#
loop_
_entity.id
_entity.type
_entity.pdbx_description
1 polymer ?
#
loop_
_entity_poly.entity_id
_entity_poly.type
_entity_poly.pdbx_seq_one_letter_code
_entity_poly.pdbx_strand_id
1 'polypeptide(L)'
;HDVLANSLWPMMTKALRQYRREHENKLPTRILFYRDGVGEGSLRQVYEHEVKDVVEKLDQEYKRCGSEKPPMFAYVVVSKSINTRFFMNRGQNPTPGTIVDDVVTLPERYDFFLVSQSVRQGTVSPTSYNIVYSNIRLTPDQMQLLTYKMTHLYYNWSGTTRVPAVCQYAKKLATLVATSLYQPPQNALEKKLYYL
;
A
#
# COMPACT_ATOMS: atom_id res chain seq x y z
N HIS A 1 -8.30 12.68 -13.27
CA HIS A 1 -7.15 11.97 -12.68
C HIS A 1 -6.19 12.90 -11.93
N ASP A 2 -6.11 14.20 -12.25
CA ASP A 2 -5.26 15.18 -11.54
C ASP A 2 -5.63 15.52 -10.09
N VAL A 3 -6.89 15.33 -9.68
CA VAL A 3 -7.37 15.77 -8.35
C VAL A 3 -6.75 14.96 -7.20
N LEU A 4 -6.38 13.71 -7.43
CA LEU A 4 -5.78 12.84 -6.40
C LEU A 4 -4.27 13.07 -6.24
N ALA A 5 -3.54 13.32 -7.34
CA ALA A 5 -2.11 13.62 -7.27
C ALA A 5 -1.85 14.90 -6.45
N ASN A 6 -2.67 15.94 -6.65
CA ASN A 6 -2.55 17.21 -5.93
C ASN A 6 -2.94 17.14 -4.44
N SER A 7 -3.71 16.13 -4.01
CA SER A 7 -4.17 16.00 -2.62
C SER A 7 -3.38 14.99 -1.78
N LEU A 8 -2.56 14.14 -2.42
CA LEU A 8 -1.75 13.13 -1.73
C LEU A 8 -0.71 13.74 -0.80
N TRP A 9 0.07 14.70 -1.30
CA TRP A 9 1.18 15.28 -0.54
C TRP A 9 0.74 15.98 0.76
N PRO A 10 -0.33 16.80 0.79
CA PRO A 10 -0.85 17.35 2.04
C PRO A 10 -1.16 16.27 3.10
N MET A 11 -1.73 15.14 2.70
CA MET A 11 -2.02 14.02 3.62
C MET A 11 -0.74 13.36 4.13
N MET A 12 0.24 13.12 3.25
CA MET A 12 1.55 12.58 3.65
C MET A 12 2.29 13.53 4.60
N THR A 13 2.25 14.84 4.34
CA THR A 13 2.84 15.85 5.21
C THR A 13 2.20 15.84 6.61
N LYS A 14 0.86 15.73 6.69
CA LYS A 14 0.16 15.57 7.98
C LYS A 14 0.62 14.30 8.70
N ALA A 15 0.75 13.18 7.99
CA ALA A 15 1.23 11.92 8.57
C ALA A 15 2.68 12.02 9.09
N LEU A 16 3.60 12.64 8.33
CA LEU A 16 4.99 12.85 8.76
C LEU A 16 5.08 13.74 10.00
N ARG A 17 4.31 14.84 10.05
CA ARG A 17 4.24 15.72 11.22
C ARG A 17 3.68 14.99 12.43
N GLN A 18 2.66 14.16 12.24
CA GLN A 18 2.07 13.41 13.33
C GLN A 18 3.03 12.34 13.86
N TYR A 19 3.72 11.61 12.98
CA TYR A 19 4.77 10.68 13.35
C TYR A 19 5.86 11.37 14.16
N ARG A 20 6.35 12.52 13.67
CA ARG A 20 7.40 13.32 14.32
C ARG A 20 7.03 13.71 15.75
N ARG A 21 5.79 14.13 15.98
CA ARG A 21 5.28 14.48 17.32
C ARG A 21 5.29 13.31 18.30
N GLU A 22 5.10 12.08 17.79
CA GLU A 22 5.03 10.87 18.62
C GLU A 22 6.38 10.17 18.80
N HIS A 23 7.39 10.54 17.99
CA HIS A 23 8.70 9.88 17.95
C HIS A 23 9.84 10.86 18.24
N GLU A 24 9.75 11.61 19.35
CA GLU A 24 10.84 12.47 19.84
C GLU A 24 11.37 13.46 18.79
N ASN A 25 10.48 14.06 18.00
CA ASN A 25 10.83 14.97 16.91
C ASN A 25 11.65 14.34 15.75
N LYS A 26 11.71 13.01 15.65
CA LYS A 26 12.37 12.28 14.56
C LYS A 26 11.38 11.91 13.45
N LEU A 27 11.85 11.99 12.21
CA LEU A 27 11.11 11.51 11.03
C LEU A 27 11.35 10.01 10.80
N PRO A 28 10.44 9.30 10.14
CA PRO A 28 10.61 7.87 9.88
C PRO A 28 11.78 7.62 8.92
N THR A 29 12.62 6.63 9.19
CA THR A 29 13.77 6.32 8.32
C THR A 29 13.37 5.55 7.07
N ARG A 30 12.28 4.77 7.14
CA ARG A 30 11.72 3.95 6.07
C ARG A 30 10.22 4.20 5.93
N ILE A 31 9.76 4.38 4.71
CA ILE A 31 8.35 4.59 4.36
C ILE A 31 7.98 3.59 3.26
N LEU A 32 6.95 2.78 3.54
CA LEU A 32 6.37 1.86 2.57
C LEU A 32 4.95 2.32 2.25
N PHE A 33 4.72 2.68 0.99
CA PHE A 33 3.45 3.24 0.53
C PHE A 33 2.73 2.22 -0.35
N TYR A 34 1.53 1.78 0.08
CA TYR A 34 0.68 0.91 -0.70
C TYR A 34 -0.44 1.71 -1.38
N ARG A 35 -0.45 1.72 -2.71
CA ARG A 35 -1.44 2.39 -3.54
C ARG A 35 -2.44 1.40 -4.11
N ASP A 36 -3.67 1.40 -3.58
CA ASP A 36 -4.80 0.64 -4.14
C ASP A 36 -5.57 1.49 -5.18
N GLY A 37 -6.16 0.86 -6.19
CA GLY A 37 -7.05 1.52 -7.16
C GLY A 37 -6.35 2.18 -8.34
N VAL A 38 -5.29 1.57 -8.88
CA VAL A 38 -4.63 1.98 -10.12
C VAL A 38 -4.89 0.91 -11.18
N GLY A 39 -5.39 1.32 -12.36
CA GLY A 39 -5.53 0.44 -13.51
C GLY A 39 -4.18 0.19 -14.20
N GLU A 40 -4.01 -0.97 -14.81
CA GLU A 40 -2.73 -1.37 -15.42
C GLU A 40 -2.23 -0.38 -16.48
N GLY A 41 -3.13 0.15 -17.32
CA GLY A 41 -2.80 1.14 -18.36
C GLY A 41 -2.38 2.51 -17.83
N SER A 42 -2.55 2.79 -16.54
CA SER A 42 -2.22 4.09 -15.91
C SER A 42 -0.90 4.07 -15.14
N LEU A 43 -0.16 2.97 -15.15
CA LEU A 43 1.06 2.82 -14.35
C LEU A 43 2.11 3.89 -14.67
N ARG A 44 2.32 4.19 -15.96
CA ARG A 44 3.23 5.23 -16.41
C ARG A 44 2.85 6.61 -15.86
N GLN A 45 1.56 6.94 -15.88
CA GLN A 45 1.06 8.22 -15.37
C GLN A 45 1.27 8.33 -13.86
N VAL A 46 1.02 7.24 -13.11
CA VAL A 46 1.27 7.18 -11.65
C VAL A 46 2.75 7.39 -11.36
N TYR A 47 3.64 6.77 -12.12
CA TYR A 47 5.07 7.00 -11.96
C TYR A 47 5.46 8.45 -12.25
N GLU A 48 5.02 9.00 -13.38
CA GLU A 48 5.39 10.35 -13.82
C GLU A 48 4.83 11.45 -12.90
N HIS A 49 3.63 11.30 -12.35
CA HIS A 49 2.92 12.37 -11.64
C HIS A 49 2.79 12.15 -10.13
N GLU A 50 2.64 10.91 -9.64
CA GLU A 50 2.55 10.65 -8.20
C GLU A 50 3.93 10.33 -7.61
N VAL A 51 4.65 9.37 -8.20
CA VAL A 51 5.91 8.87 -7.61
C VAL A 51 6.99 9.94 -7.62
N LYS A 52 7.25 10.57 -8.76
CA LYS A 52 8.28 11.63 -8.87
C LYS A 52 8.01 12.79 -7.90
N ASP A 53 6.75 13.24 -7.86
CA ASP A 53 6.31 14.34 -6.99
C ASP A 53 6.50 13.99 -5.50
N VAL A 54 6.09 12.79 -5.09
CA VAL A 54 6.26 12.33 -3.69
C VAL A 54 7.73 12.20 -3.33
N VAL A 55 8.58 11.65 -4.20
CA VAL A 55 10.02 11.48 -3.94
C VAL A 55 10.69 12.84 -3.78
N GLU A 56 10.41 13.79 -4.68
CA GLU A 56 10.97 15.14 -4.61
C GLU A 56 10.53 15.86 -3.33
N LYS A 57 9.24 15.81 -3.01
CA LYS A 57 8.70 16.50 -1.85
C LYS A 57 9.14 15.86 -0.52
N LEU A 58 9.33 14.53 -0.48
CA LEU A 58 9.94 13.85 0.67
C LEU A 58 11.37 14.35 0.90
N ASP A 59 12.20 14.43 -0.14
CA ASP A 59 13.56 14.96 -0.02
C ASP A 59 13.57 16.40 0.51
N GLN A 60 12.71 17.26 -0.03
CA GLN A 60 12.56 18.65 0.44
C GLN A 60 12.14 18.73 1.91
N GLU A 61 11.15 17.93 2.35
CA GLU A 61 10.66 17.96 3.74
C GLU A 61 11.70 17.45 4.74
N TYR A 62 12.48 16.43 4.37
CA TYR A 62 13.55 15.90 5.21
C TYR A 62 14.70 16.89 5.36
N LYS A 63 15.10 17.55 4.26
CA LYS A 63 16.08 18.66 4.29
C LYS A 63 15.61 19.81 5.18
N ARG A 64 14.33 20.22 5.06
CA ARG A 64 13.72 21.25 5.92
C ARG A 64 13.75 20.89 7.40
N CYS A 65 13.64 19.60 7.71
CA CYS A 65 13.73 19.10 9.09
C CYS A 65 15.17 18.87 9.58
N GLY A 66 16.19 19.22 8.79
CA GLY A 66 17.60 19.09 9.16
C GLY A 66 18.20 17.69 8.92
N SER A 67 17.54 16.83 8.14
CA SER A 67 18.10 15.55 7.73
C SER A 67 19.02 15.73 6.52
N GLU A 68 20.23 15.21 6.60
CA GLU A 68 21.19 15.22 5.48
C GLU A 68 20.81 14.22 4.37
N LYS A 69 20.03 13.19 4.71
CA LYS A 69 19.63 12.12 3.79
C LYS A 69 18.10 12.05 3.64
N PRO A 70 17.59 11.76 2.43
CA PRO A 70 16.18 11.47 2.23
C PRO A 70 15.81 10.14 2.89
N PRO A 71 14.50 9.90 3.15
CA PRO A 71 14.06 8.62 3.68
C PRO A 71 14.26 7.52 2.63
N MET A 72 14.40 6.30 3.14
CA MET A 72 14.17 5.11 2.35
C MET A 72 12.67 4.98 2.06
N PHE A 73 12.31 4.81 0.80
CA PHE A 73 10.94 4.85 0.29
C PHE A 73 10.70 3.71 -0.71
N ALA A 74 9.53 3.10 -0.61
CA ALA A 74 9.02 2.20 -1.63
C ALA A 74 7.54 2.51 -1.93
N TYR A 75 7.21 2.58 -3.22
CA TYR A 75 5.88 2.81 -3.74
C TYR A 75 5.38 1.54 -4.41
N VAL A 76 4.38 0.91 -3.80
CA VAL A 76 3.85 -0.40 -4.21
C VAL A 76 2.40 -0.24 -4.64
N VAL A 77 2.12 -0.47 -5.92
CA VAL A 77 0.75 -0.54 -6.45
C VAL A 77 0.15 -1.89 -6.11
N VAL A 78 -1.05 -1.88 -5.54
CA VAL A 78 -1.81 -3.05 -5.12
C VAL A 78 -3.01 -3.23 -6.05
N SER A 79 -3.06 -4.37 -6.73
CA SER A 79 -4.09 -4.69 -7.73
C SER A 79 -4.86 -5.94 -7.34
N LYS A 80 -6.16 -5.76 -7.05
CA LYS A 80 -7.11 -6.84 -6.70
C LYS A 80 -7.90 -7.36 -7.91
N SER A 81 -8.03 -6.58 -8.98
CA SER A 81 -8.86 -6.95 -10.13
C SER A 81 -8.01 -7.58 -11.23
N ILE A 82 -7.51 -8.78 -10.95
CA ILE A 82 -6.66 -9.53 -11.88
C ILE A 82 -7.39 -10.79 -12.37
N ASN A 83 -7.19 -11.14 -13.63
CA ASN A 83 -7.75 -12.37 -14.24
C ASN A 83 -6.92 -13.61 -13.88
N THR A 84 -5.68 -13.43 -13.42
CA THR A 84 -4.78 -14.51 -13.03
C THR A 84 -5.35 -15.31 -11.87
N ARG A 85 -5.31 -16.64 -11.98
CA ARG A 85 -5.68 -17.60 -10.93
C ARG A 85 -4.55 -18.59 -10.77
N PHE A 86 -4.26 -18.96 -9.53
CA PHE A 86 -3.26 -19.97 -9.19
C PHE A 86 -3.96 -21.14 -8.53
N PHE A 87 -3.46 -22.34 -8.79
CA PHE A 87 -3.97 -23.58 -8.24
C PHE A 87 -2.80 -24.45 -7.80
N MET A 88 -2.98 -25.13 -6.68
CA MET A 88 -2.08 -26.20 -6.23
C MET A 88 -2.48 -27.52 -6.89
N ASN A 89 -1.69 -28.57 -6.65
CA ASN A 89 -1.95 -29.92 -7.14
C ASN A 89 -3.42 -30.32 -6.97
N ARG A 90 -3.99 -30.91 -8.03
CA ARG A 90 -5.41 -31.34 -8.09
C ARG A 90 -6.44 -30.21 -8.08
N GLY A 91 -6.07 -29.02 -8.55
CA GLY A 91 -6.99 -27.89 -8.74
C GLY A 91 -7.44 -27.22 -7.43
N GLN A 92 -6.72 -27.47 -6.33
CA GLN A 92 -7.03 -26.89 -5.04
C GLN A 92 -6.57 -25.42 -4.96
N ASN A 93 -7.25 -24.62 -4.15
CA ASN A 93 -6.82 -23.26 -3.89
C ASN A 93 -5.46 -23.26 -3.15
N PRO A 94 -4.54 -22.36 -3.52
CA PRO A 94 -3.32 -22.11 -2.75
C PRO A 94 -3.61 -21.69 -1.32
N THR A 95 -2.71 -22.06 -0.42
CA THR A 95 -2.79 -21.68 1.00
C THR A 95 -2.44 -20.20 1.18
N PRO A 96 -3.03 -19.51 2.18
CA PRO A 96 -2.57 -18.19 2.60
C PRO A 96 -1.05 -18.16 2.81
N GLY A 97 -0.38 -17.12 2.30
CA GLY A 97 1.08 -16.99 2.30
C GLY A 97 1.75 -17.49 1.02
N THR A 98 1.01 -18.09 0.07
CA THR A 98 1.58 -18.45 -1.23
C THR A 98 2.00 -17.21 -2.01
N ILE A 99 3.25 -17.16 -2.43
CA ILE A 99 3.84 -16.10 -3.25
C ILE A 99 4.18 -16.68 -4.63
N VAL A 100 3.95 -15.90 -5.68
CA VAL A 100 4.37 -16.20 -7.05
C VAL A 100 5.09 -14.98 -7.60
N ASP A 101 6.40 -15.07 -7.78
CA ASP A 101 7.29 -13.98 -8.22
C ASP A 101 8.08 -14.30 -9.50
N ASP A 102 7.97 -15.53 -10.01
CA ASP A 102 8.60 -15.97 -11.25
C ASP A 102 7.56 -16.46 -12.29
N VAL A 103 7.94 -16.46 -13.58
CA VAL A 103 7.20 -16.99 -14.75
C VAL A 103 5.92 -16.25 -15.16
N VAL A 104 5.13 -15.71 -14.23
CA VAL A 104 3.84 -15.03 -14.50
C VAL A 104 3.93 -13.51 -14.27
N THR A 105 5.10 -13.04 -13.86
CA THR A 105 5.48 -11.64 -13.68
C THR A 105 5.93 -11.05 -15.02
N LEU A 106 5.80 -9.74 -15.19
CA LEU A 106 6.28 -9.07 -16.41
C LEU A 106 7.79 -8.83 -16.28
N PRO A 107 8.64 -9.24 -17.24
CA PRO A 107 10.10 -9.13 -17.11
C PRO A 107 10.62 -7.71 -16.84
N GLU A 108 9.84 -6.70 -17.25
CA GLU A 108 10.16 -5.29 -17.07
C GLU A 108 9.68 -4.72 -15.72
N ARG A 109 8.89 -5.47 -14.97
CA ARG A 109 8.29 -5.04 -13.70
C ARG A 109 8.91 -5.77 -12.53
N TYR A 110 9.07 -5.05 -11.43
CA TYR A 110 9.36 -5.67 -10.15
C TYR A 110 8.05 -5.95 -9.43
N ASP A 111 7.42 -7.07 -9.74
CA ASP A 111 6.12 -7.46 -9.20
C ASP A 111 6.10 -8.88 -8.64
N PHE A 112 5.08 -9.14 -7.81
CA PHE A 112 4.78 -10.47 -7.30
C PHE A 112 3.29 -10.59 -7.01
N PHE A 113 2.80 -11.83 -7.00
CA PHE A 113 1.47 -12.16 -6.52
C PHE A 113 1.55 -12.76 -5.12
N LEU A 114 0.59 -12.41 -4.28
CA LEU A 114 0.42 -13.00 -2.96
C LEU A 114 -1.03 -13.42 -2.75
N VAL A 115 -1.21 -14.69 -2.38
CA VAL A 115 -2.47 -15.22 -1.86
C VAL A 115 -2.47 -15.03 -0.36
N SER A 116 -3.10 -13.95 0.11
CA SER A 116 -3.12 -13.63 1.54
C SER A 116 -4.32 -14.19 2.28
N GLN A 117 -5.48 -14.34 1.63
CA GLN A 117 -6.75 -14.75 2.25
C GLN A 117 -7.27 -16.06 1.64
N SER A 118 -7.73 -16.98 2.49
CA SER A 118 -8.44 -18.18 2.04
C SER A 118 -9.92 -17.91 1.78
N VAL A 119 -10.50 -18.58 0.78
CA VAL A 119 -11.94 -18.54 0.50
C VAL A 119 -12.60 -19.87 0.88
N ARG A 120 -13.83 -19.81 1.43
CA ARG A 120 -14.61 -21.02 1.77
C ARG A 120 -15.24 -21.67 0.56
N GLN A 121 -15.62 -20.86 -0.44
CA GLN A 121 -16.26 -21.31 -1.67
C GLN A 121 -15.66 -20.56 -2.85
N GLY A 122 -15.53 -21.24 -3.99
CA GLY A 122 -14.98 -20.68 -5.22
C GLY A 122 -13.44 -20.68 -5.26
N THR A 123 -12.90 -19.96 -6.22
CA THR A 123 -11.46 -19.89 -6.48
C THR A 123 -10.85 -18.66 -5.83
N VAL A 124 -9.69 -18.83 -5.19
CA VAL A 124 -8.97 -17.71 -4.59
C VAL A 124 -8.47 -16.76 -5.68
N SER A 125 -8.68 -15.46 -5.46
CA SER A 125 -8.16 -14.44 -6.35
C SER A 125 -6.92 -13.82 -5.69
N PRO A 126 -5.71 -14.03 -6.24
CA PRO A 126 -4.49 -13.44 -5.71
C PRO A 126 -4.56 -11.91 -5.72
N THR A 127 -3.63 -11.28 -5.03
CA THR A 127 -3.38 -9.84 -5.11
C THR A 127 -2.03 -9.63 -5.75
N SER A 128 -1.98 -8.79 -6.79
CA SER A 128 -0.73 -8.38 -7.45
C SER A 128 -0.16 -7.16 -6.74
N TYR A 129 1.14 -7.19 -6.49
CA TYR A 129 1.91 -6.11 -5.89
C TYR A 129 3.00 -5.73 -6.89
N ASN A 130 2.95 -4.50 -7.39
CA ASN A 130 3.94 -3.98 -8.32
C ASN A 130 4.72 -2.86 -7.66
N ILE A 131 6.02 -3.05 -7.48
CA ILE A 131 6.93 -2.11 -6.84
C ILE A 131 7.42 -1.16 -7.93
N VAL A 132 6.74 -0.02 -8.03
CA VAL A 132 6.97 0.98 -9.09
C VAL A 132 8.21 1.82 -8.82
N TYR A 133 8.54 2.00 -7.54
CA TYR A 133 9.75 2.69 -7.10
C TYR A 133 10.22 2.11 -5.77
N SER A 134 11.53 1.93 -5.62
CA SER A 134 12.11 1.47 -4.36
C SER A 134 13.56 1.90 -4.22
N ASN A 135 13.86 2.58 -3.12
CA ASN A 135 15.22 2.73 -2.58
C ASN A 135 15.28 2.21 -1.12
N ILE A 136 14.31 1.39 -0.70
CA ILE A 136 14.09 0.98 0.70
C ILE A 136 15.14 -0.01 1.25
N ARG A 137 16.01 -0.54 0.37
CA ARG A 137 17.08 -1.51 0.69
C ARG A 137 16.58 -2.75 1.43
N LEU A 138 15.42 -3.27 1.00
CA LEU A 138 14.90 -4.57 1.41
C LEU A 138 15.11 -5.56 0.27
N THR A 139 15.42 -6.82 0.59
CA THR A 139 15.41 -7.89 -0.42
C THR A 139 13.97 -8.19 -0.84
N PRO A 140 13.76 -8.82 -2.01
CA PRO A 140 12.42 -9.25 -2.44
C PRO A 140 11.69 -10.07 -1.38
N ASP A 141 12.34 -11.08 -0.81
CA ASP A 141 11.77 -11.92 0.25
C ASP A 141 11.33 -11.10 1.48
N GLN A 142 12.14 -10.11 1.87
CA GLN A 142 11.81 -9.23 2.99
C GLN A 142 10.60 -8.34 2.66
N MET A 143 10.51 -7.84 1.43
CA MET A 143 9.37 -7.06 0.97
C MET A 143 8.10 -7.90 0.97
N GLN A 144 8.15 -9.08 0.37
CA GLN A 144 7.01 -10.01 0.29
C GLN A 144 6.54 -10.44 1.69
N LEU A 145 7.48 -10.81 2.57
CA LEU A 145 7.19 -11.17 3.96
C LEU A 145 6.57 -10.00 4.73
N LEU A 146 7.12 -8.79 4.57
CA LEU A 146 6.56 -7.59 5.19
C LEU A 146 5.15 -7.32 4.68
N THR A 147 4.92 -7.41 3.37
CA THR A 147 3.59 -7.28 2.76
C THR A 147 2.61 -8.29 3.33
N TYR A 148 3.01 -9.56 3.48
CA TYR A 148 2.16 -10.58 4.09
C TYR A 148 1.87 -10.29 5.57
N LYS A 149 2.87 -9.87 6.36
CA LYS A 149 2.63 -9.45 7.75
C LYS A 149 1.61 -8.32 7.84
N MET A 150 1.67 -7.35 6.93
CA MET A 150 0.72 -6.23 6.91
C MET A 150 -0.72 -6.65 6.63
N THR A 151 -1.00 -7.83 6.07
CA THR A 151 -2.38 -8.31 5.85
C THR A 151 -3.04 -8.87 7.12
N HIS A 152 -2.30 -9.05 8.21
CA HIS A 152 -2.80 -9.59 9.48
C HIS A 152 -3.29 -8.50 10.43
N LEU A 153 -3.10 -7.22 10.08
CA LEU A 153 -3.28 -6.09 10.99
C LEU A 153 -4.62 -5.37 10.82
N TYR A 154 -5.62 -5.99 10.17
CA TYR A 154 -6.96 -5.41 10.02
C TYR A 154 -7.88 -5.86 11.15
N TYR A 155 -8.15 -4.98 12.10
CA TYR A 155 -8.79 -5.36 13.37
C TYR A 155 -10.27 -5.75 13.29
N ASN A 156 -10.96 -5.43 12.20
CA ASN A 156 -12.34 -5.84 12.01
C ASN A 156 -12.48 -7.28 11.45
N TRP A 157 -11.36 -8.01 11.32
CA TRP A 157 -11.35 -9.38 10.82
C TRP A 157 -10.31 -10.20 11.59
N SER A 158 -10.73 -11.31 12.20
CA SER A 158 -9.84 -12.24 12.93
C SER A 158 -9.11 -13.20 11.99
N GLY A 159 -8.34 -12.65 11.06
CA GLY A 159 -7.54 -13.42 10.09
C GLY A 159 -6.83 -12.51 9.09
N THR A 160 -6.31 -13.09 8.02
CA THR A 160 -5.67 -12.33 6.95
C THR A 160 -6.69 -11.68 6.02
N THR A 161 -6.40 -10.44 5.62
CA THR A 161 -7.15 -9.74 4.58
C THR A 161 -6.50 -9.89 3.22
N ARG A 162 -7.30 -9.71 2.15
CA ARG A 162 -6.82 -9.80 0.77
C ARG A 162 -5.70 -8.79 0.42
N VAL A 163 -5.69 -7.63 1.06
CA VAL A 163 -4.71 -6.55 0.89
C VAL A 163 -4.10 -6.17 2.24
N PRO A 164 -3.00 -5.41 2.27
CA PRO A 164 -2.44 -4.88 3.51
C PRO A 164 -3.50 -4.11 4.31
N ALA A 165 -3.44 -4.19 5.63
CA ALA A 165 -4.43 -3.60 6.52
C ALA A 165 -4.61 -2.10 6.28
N VAL A 166 -3.52 -1.37 6.00
CA VAL A 166 -3.55 0.07 5.69
C VAL A 166 -4.40 0.39 4.44
N CYS A 167 -4.37 -0.47 3.41
CA CYS A 167 -5.23 -0.33 2.24
C CYS A 167 -6.70 -0.58 2.60
N GLN A 168 -6.95 -1.59 3.45
CA GLN A 168 -8.31 -1.92 3.90
C GLN A 168 -8.90 -0.81 4.77
N TYR A 169 -8.10 -0.22 5.67
CA TYR A 169 -8.48 0.94 6.48
C TYR A 169 -8.79 2.16 5.60
N ALA A 170 -7.90 2.47 4.64
CA ALA A 170 -8.12 3.56 3.70
C ALA A 170 -9.41 3.37 2.88
N LYS A 171 -9.65 2.15 2.38
CA LYS A 171 -10.88 1.82 1.64
C LYS A 171 -12.13 1.99 2.50
N LYS A 172 -12.11 1.48 3.73
CA LYS A 172 -13.24 1.56 4.66
C LYS A 172 -13.57 3.02 5.02
N LEU A 173 -12.55 3.83 5.33
CA LEU A 173 -12.71 5.26 5.59
C LEU A 173 -13.25 6.00 4.37
N ALA A 174 -12.66 5.80 3.18
CA ALA A 174 -13.10 6.44 1.96
C ALA A 174 -14.55 6.08 1.61
N THR A 175 -14.94 4.82 1.79
CA THR A 175 -16.32 4.37 1.60
C THR A 175 -17.26 5.08 2.59
N LEU A 176 -16.95 5.10 3.89
CA LEU A 176 -17.78 5.78 4.89
C LEU A 176 -17.99 7.28 4.55
N VAL A 177 -16.92 7.96 4.15
CA VAL A 177 -17.01 9.38 3.76
C VAL A 177 -17.89 9.56 2.53
N ALA A 178 -17.69 8.71 1.51
CA ALA A 178 -18.42 8.82 0.25
C ALA A 178 -19.90 8.42 0.33
N THR A 179 -20.26 7.45 1.18
CA THR A 179 -21.64 6.91 1.23
C THR A 179 -22.49 7.51 2.34
N SER A 180 -21.87 8.05 3.39
CA SER A 180 -22.61 8.38 4.62
C SER A 180 -22.31 9.78 5.15
N LEU A 181 -21.04 10.19 5.23
CA LEU A 181 -20.71 11.48 5.84
C LEU A 181 -20.83 12.66 4.87
N TYR A 182 -20.48 12.46 3.59
CA TYR A 182 -20.43 13.49 2.55
C TYR A 182 -19.57 14.73 2.87
N GLN A 183 -18.78 14.66 3.95
CA GLN A 183 -17.92 15.73 4.43
C GLN A 183 -16.65 15.16 5.09
N PRO A 184 -15.53 15.93 5.12
CA PRO A 184 -14.33 15.52 5.82
C PRO A 184 -14.60 15.34 7.34
N PRO A 185 -14.17 14.23 7.93
CA PRO A 185 -14.31 13.99 9.36
C PRO A 185 -13.42 14.95 10.17
N GLN A 186 -13.81 15.20 11.43
CA GLN A 186 -13.07 16.11 12.30
C GLN A 186 -11.66 15.60 12.62
N ASN A 187 -10.68 16.51 12.63
CA ASN A 187 -9.27 16.18 12.89
C ASN A 187 -9.02 15.56 14.27
N ALA A 188 -9.91 15.78 15.25
CA ALA A 188 -9.81 15.17 16.58
C ALA A 188 -9.84 13.62 16.55
N LEU A 189 -10.33 13.04 15.46
CA LEU A 189 -10.45 11.59 15.29
C LEU A 189 -9.27 10.95 14.53
N GLU A 190 -8.27 11.73 14.10
CA GLU A 190 -7.15 11.26 13.25
C GLU A 190 -6.37 10.07 13.82
N LYS A 191 -6.35 9.89 15.14
CA LYS A 191 -5.64 8.78 15.82
C LYS A 191 -6.52 7.60 16.18
N LYS A 192 -7.81 7.63 15.82
CA LYS A 192 -8.79 6.61 16.18
C LYS A 192 -9.27 5.86 14.94
N LEU A 193 -9.59 4.59 15.11
CA LEU A 193 -10.21 3.77 14.08
C LEU A 193 -11.74 3.92 14.11
N TYR A 194 -12.24 5.17 14.12
CA TYR A 194 -13.68 5.49 14.25
C TYR A 194 -14.54 5.03 13.07
N TYR A 195 -13.89 4.66 11.95
CA TYR A 195 -14.51 4.29 10.70
C TYR A 195 -14.68 2.76 10.52
N LEU A 196 -14.31 1.96 11.52
CA LEU A 196 -14.45 0.51 11.47
C LEU A 196 -15.91 0.05 11.59
#